data_AF-A0A1F3PW72-F1
#
_entry.id   AF-A0A1F3PW72-F1
#
_cell.length_a   1.000
_cell.length_b   1.000
_cell.length_c   1.000
_cell.angle_alpha   90.00
_cell.angle_beta   90.00
_cell.angle_gamma   90.00
#
_symmetry.space_group_name_H-M   'P 1'
#
loop_
_entity.id
_entity.type
_entity.pdbx_description
1 polymer ?
#
loop_
_entity_poly.entity_id
_entity_poly.type
_entity_poly.pdbx_seq_one_letter_code
_entity_poly.pdbx_strand_id
1 'polypeptide(L)'
;MITYNLQRMFRLRSIGKPFTFLRQNGFTYAIAHRLASGKFKGMNNQHLYKLCQLLYCTPNDLMDYTPGNDPEDHPLHTLIKDNPTHNYTSEMRKMSLEKLKKLDQFLTDLKNDDI
;
A
#
# COMPACT_ATOMS: atom_id res chain seq x y z
N MET A 1 17.61 6.14 5.85
CA MET A 1 16.53 6.35 6.85
C MET A 1 15.31 5.53 6.46
N ILE A 2 14.81 4.70 7.37
CA ILE A 2 13.59 3.90 7.17
C ILE A 2 12.38 4.72 7.63
N THR A 3 11.31 4.71 6.83
CA THR A 3 10.05 5.39 7.12
C THR A 3 8.85 4.51 6.77
N TYR A 4 7.70 4.77 7.37
CA TYR A 4 6.45 4.11 6.98
C TYR A 4 5.76 4.86 5.84
N ASN A 5 5.44 4.18 4.74
CA ASN A 5 4.69 4.73 3.62
C ASN A 5 3.37 3.98 3.38
N LEU A 6 2.38 4.27 4.24
CA LEU A 6 1.04 3.71 4.11
C LEU A 6 0.28 4.29 2.91
N GLN A 7 0.63 5.49 2.45
CA GLN A 7 -0.03 6.12 1.31
C GLN A 7 0.14 5.31 0.04
N ARG A 8 1.35 4.77 -0.19
CA ARG A 8 1.62 3.83 -1.29
C ARG A 8 0.66 2.65 -1.26
N MET A 9 0.50 2.04 -0.09
CA MET A 9 -0.38 0.87 0.06
C MET A 9 -1.85 1.21 -0.11
N PHE A 10 -2.33 2.35 0.40
CA PHE A 10 -3.71 2.78 0.18
C PHE A 10 -4.00 3.00 -1.30
N ARG A 11 -3.06 3.58 -2.07
CA ARG A 11 -3.23 3.75 -3.52
C ARG A 11 -3.26 2.40 -4.25
N LEU A 12 -2.30 1.52 -3.97
CA LEU A 12 -2.22 0.18 -4.58
C LEU A 12 -3.46 -0.68 -4.31
N ARG A 13 -4.06 -0.54 -3.12
CA ARG A 13 -5.29 -1.25 -2.73
C ARG A 13 -6.57 -0.49 -3.10
N SER A 14 -6.47 0.58 -3.90
CA SER A 14 -7.60 1.41 -4.32
C SER A 14 -8.45 1.97 -3.15
N ILE A 15 -7.83 2.26 -2.01
CA ILE A 15 -8.45 2.85 -0.83
C ILE A 15 -8.45 4.37 -0.97
N GLY A 16 -9.56 4.92 -1.48
CA GLY A 16 -9.70 6.37 -1.72
C GLY A 16 -9.93 7.23 -0.47
N LYS A 17 -10.37 6.63 0.65
CA LYS A 17 -10.61 7.34 1.93
C LYS A 17 -9.88 6.63 3.10
N PRO A 18 -8.56 6.79 3.22
CA PRO A 18 -7.76 6.06 4.22
C PRO A 18 -8.24 6.23 5.66
N PHE A 19 -8.59 7.47 6.06
CA PHE A 19 -9.08 7.74 7.41
C PHE A 19 -10.37 6.95 7.73
N THR A 20 -11.35 7.00 6.82
CA THR A 20 -12.62 6.27 6.98
C THR A 20 -12.39 4.77 7.02
N PHE A 21 -11.56 4.24 6.11
CA PHE A 21 -11.18 2.83 6.07
C PHE A 21 -10.58 2.38 7.42
N LEU A 22 -9.65 3.15 7.98
CA LEU A 22 -9.03 2.83 9.27
C LEU A 22 -10.04 2.91 10.42
N ARG A 23 -10.93 3.91 10.45
CA ARG A 23 -11.98 4.02 11.49
C ARG A 23 -12.93 2.82 11.47
N GLN A 24 -13.37 2.41 10.28
CA GLN A 24 -14.27 1.27 10.10
C GLN A 24 -13.61 -0.05 10.51
N ASN A 25 -12.29 -0.16 10.35
CA ASN A 25 -11.52 -1.31 10.78
C ASN A 25 -11.00 -1.20 12.22
N GLY A 26 -11.59 -0.33 13.05
CA GLY A 26 -11.36 -0.30 14.49
C GLY A 26 -10.05 0.36 14.94
N PHE A 27 -9.49 1.27 14.15
CA PHE A 27 -8.46 2.19 14.65
C PHE A 27 -9.12 3.39 15.35
N THR A 28 -8.54 3.87 16.45
CA THR A 28 -9.03 5.08 17.14
C THR A 28 -8.89 6.31 16.25
N TYR A 29 -9.64 7.38 16.51
CA TYR A 29 -9.57 8.62 15.73
C TYR A 29 -8.13 9.15 15.59
N ALA A 30 -7.42 9.26 16.73
CA ALA A 30 -6.07 9.78 16.75
C ALA A 30 -5.09 8.92 15.92
N ILE A 31 -5.20 7.60 16.02
CA ILE A 31 -4.34 6.68 15.26
C ILE A 31 -4.71 6.71 13.78
N ALA A 32 -6.00 6.62 13.44
CA ALA A 32 -6.48 6.69 12.07
C ALA A 32 -6.03 7.99 11.38
N HIS A 33 -6.13 9.13 12.05
CA HIS A 33 -5.67 10.41 11.53
C HIS A 33 -4.16 10.41 11.27
N ARG A 34 -3.36 9.94 12.23
CA ARG A 34 -1.90 9.85 12.08
C ARG A 34 -1.50 8.95 10.91
N LEU A 35 -2.04 7.73 10.84
CA LEU A 35 -1.77 6.78 9.76
C LEU A 35 -2.22 7.31 8.39
N ALA A 36 -3.43 7.88 8.30
CA ALA A 36 -3.98 8.44 7.07
C ALA A 36 -3.23 9.69 6.59
N SER A 37 -2.57 10.43 7.47
CA SER A 37 -1.75 11.58 7.09
C SER A 37 -0.36 11.21 6.56
N GLY A 38 0.09 9.97 6.75
CA GLY A 38 1.45 9.52 6.41
C GLY A 38 2.56 10.08 7.31
N LYS A 39 2.26 10.96 8.28
CA LYS A 39 3.26 11.60 9.17
C LYS A 39 3.64 10.74 10.38
N PHE A 40 3.63 9.43 10.23
CA PHE A 40 3.73 8.52 11.36
C PHE A 40 5.18 8.08 11.59
N LYS A 41 5.77 8.49 12.72
CA LYS A 41 7.17 8.21 13.05
C LYS A 41 7.41 6.90 13.79
N GLY A 42 6.39 6.32 14.41
CA GLY A 42 6.57 5.11 15.21
C GLY A 42 5.28 4.32 15.36
N MET A 43 5.30 3.06 14.92
CA MET A 43 4.19 2.12 14.98
C MET A 43 4.46 1.06 16.04
N ASN A 44 3.47 0.80 16.90
CA ASN A 44 3.56 -0.39 17.74
C ASN A 44 3.28 -1.66 16.90
N ASN A 45 3.77 -2.80 17.37
CA ASN A 45 3.64 -4.06 16.63
C ASN A 45 2.17 -4.48 16.42
N GLN A 46 1.26 -4.11 17.33
CA GLN A 46 -0.17 -4.41 17.19
C GLN A 46 -0.81 -3.69 16.01
N HIS A 47 -0.53 -2.40 15.83
CA HIS A 47 -1.01 -1.63 14.68
C HIS A 47 -0.37 -2.12 13.38
N LEU A 48 0.91 -2.47 13.41
CA LEU A 48 1.64 -3.01 12.26
C LEU A 48 1.03 -4.32 11.80
N TYR A 49 0.84 -5.26 12.72
CA TYR A 49 0.21 -6.55 12.47
C TYR A 49 -1.20 -6.37 11.89
N LYS A 50 -2.02 -5.53 12.52
CA LYS A 50 -3.38 -5.27 12.05
C LYS A 50 -3.42 -4.65 10.66
N LEU A 51 -2.53 -3.71 10.35
CA LEU A 51 -2.43 -3.14 9.00
C LEU A 51 -2.02 -4.20 7.97
N CYS A 52 -1.06 -5.05 8.29
CA CYS A 52 -0.62 -6.13 7.41
C CYS A 52 -1.75 -7.11 7.11
N GLN A 53 -2.56 -7.47 8.11
CA GLN A 53 -3.75 -8.30 7.92
C GLN A 53 -4.78 -7.62 7.00
N LEU A 54 -5.06 -6.33 7.22
CA LEU A 54 -6.06 -5.60 6.45
C LEU A 54 -5.65 -5.29 5.01
N LEU A 55 -4.35 -5.09 4.78
CA LEU A 55 -3.80 -4.68 3.49
C LEU A 55 -3.19 -5.84 2.71
N TYR A 56 -3.23 -7.06 3.26
CA TYR A 56 -2.63 -8.27 2.68
C TYR A 56 -1.17 -8.01 2.28
N CYS A 57 -0.34 -7.68 3.25
CA CYS A 57 1.07 -7.34 3.02
C CYS A 57 1.97 -7.78 4.16
N THR A 58 3.28 -7.67 3.97
CA THR A 58 4.29 -7.85 5.03
C THR A 58 4.65 -6.52 5.69
N PRO A 59 5.32 -6.52 6.85
CA PRO A 59 5.83 -5.29 7.46
C PRO A 59 6.74 -4.47 6.54
N ASN A 60 7.60 -5.15 5.77
CA ASN A 60 8.50 -4.51 4.81
C ASN A 60 7.73 -3.80 3.68
N ASP A 61 6.51 -4.24 3.39
CA ASP A 61 5.63 -3.58 2.41
C ASP A 61 5.10 -2.23 2.86
N LEU A 62 5.10 -1.97 4.17
CA LEU A 62 4.71 -0.68 4.72
C LEU A 62 5.90 0.27 4.90
N MET A 63 7.12 -0.19 4.65
CA MET A 63 8.35 0.56 4.87
C MET A 63 8.99 0.97 3.54
N ASP A 64 9.57 2.17 3.55
CA ASP A 64 10.42 2.69 2.49
C ASP A 64 11.76 3.10 3.09
N TYR A 65 12.82 3.00 2.30
CA TYR A 65 14.18 3.38 2.68
C TYR A 65 14.71 4.50 1.79
N THR A 66 15.23 5.55 2.42
CA THR A 66 16.03 6.59 1.77
C THR A 66 17.51 6.34 2.07
N PRO A 67 18.35 5.97 1.09
CA PRO A 67 19.77 5.71 1.31
C PRO A 67 20.51 6.91 1.91
N GLY A 68 21.47 6.64 2.79
CA GLY A 68 22.47 7.62 3.23
C GLY A 68 23.80 7.35 2.52
N ASN A 69 24.86 7.18 3.30
CA ASN A 69 26.19 6.78 2.81
C ASN A 69 26.41 5.26 2.91
N ASP A 70 25.34 4.48 2.77
CA ASP A 70 25.36 3.03 2.92
C ASP A 70 26.00 2.38 1.68
N PRO A 71 26.71 1.23 1.81
CA PRO A 71 27.28 0.50 0.67
C PRO A 71 26.22 0.13 -0.37
N GLU A 72 26.61 0.04 -1.64
CA GLU A 72 25.69 -0.26 -2.76
C GLU A 72 25.04 -1.66 -2.64
N ASP A 73 25.71 -2.62 -2.00
CA ASP A 73 25.24 -3.99 -1.79
C ASP A 73 24.44 -4.16 -0.49
N HIS A 74 24.17 -3.07 0.24
CA HIS A 74 23.51 -3.15 1.53
C HIS A 74 22.06 -3.67 1.40
N PRO A 75 21.62 -4.68 2.19
CA PRO A 75 20.29 -5.27 2.07
C PRO A 75 19.11 -4.32 2.23
N LEU A 76 19.30 -3.15 2.88
CA LEU A 76 18.24 -2.14 3.00
C LEU A 76 17.81 -1.53 1.66
N HIS A 77 18.64 -1.63 0.62
CA HIS A 77 18.26 -1.18 -0.72
C HIS A 77 17.05 -1.96 -1.27
N THR A 78 16.75 -3.16 -0.74
CA THR A 78 15.51 -3.91 -1.04
C THR A 78 14.23 -3.21 -0.58
N LEU A 79 14.34 -2.21 0.32
CA LEU A 79 13.23 -1.39 0.79
C LEU A 79 13.06 -0.09 -0.02
N ILE A 80 13.89 0.15 -1.03
CA ILE A 80 13.67 1.23 -2.01
C ILE A 80 12.54 0.76 -2.92
N LYS A 81 11.41 1.47 -2.90
CA LYS A 81 10.20 1.09 -3.64
C LYS A 81 9.78 2.22 -4.54
N ASP A 82 9.36 1.84 -5.74
CA ASP A 82 8.67 2.77 -6.62
C ASP A 82 7.38 3.22 -5.95
N ASN A 83 7.14 4.53 -6.01
CA ASN A 83 5.91 5.12 -5.52
C ASN A 83 4.94 5.24 -6.68
N PRO A 84 4.04 4.27 -6.90
CA PRO A 84 3.04 4.36 -7.95
C PRO A 84 2.21 5.63 -7.72
N THR A 85 2.29 6.54 -8.69
CA THR A 85 1.46 7.73 -8.81
C THR A 85 0.13 7.42 -9.49
N HIS A 86 0.02 6.23 -10.07
CA HIS A 86 -1.11 5.84 -10.91
C HIS A 86 -2.33 5.42 -10.08
N ASN A 87 -3.48 6.05 -10.34
CA ASN A 87 -4.75 5.66 -9.76
C ASN A 87 -5.51 4.77 -10.74
N TYR A 88 -5.40 3.45 -10.55
CA TYR A 88 -6.05 2.46 -11.41
C TYR A 88 -7.56 2.68 -11.51
N THR A 89 -8.20 3.09 -10.40
CA THR A 89 -9.65 3.29 -10.35
C THR A 89 -10.09 4.41 -11.28
N SER A 90 -9.36 5.53 -11.34
CA SER A 90 -9.71 6.64 -12.25
C SER A 90 -9.49 6.29 -13.70
N GLU A 91 -8.49 5.47 -14.01
CA GLU A 91 -8.23 5.06 -15.39
C GLU A 91 -9.26 4.05 -15.88
N MET A 92 -9.61 3.05 -15.06
CA MET A 92 -10.67 2.09 -15.40
C MET A 92 -12.01 2.77 -15.70
N ARG A 93 -12.36 3.85 -14.98
CA ARG A 93 -13.59 4.63 -15.25
C ARG A 93 -13.65 5.26 -16.65
N LYS A 94 -12.50 5.51 -17.27
CA LYS A 94 -12.40 6.13 -18.60
C LYS A 94 -12.25 5.07 -19.72
N MET A 95 -12.12 3.79 -19.37
CA MET A 95 -11.93 2.72 -20.35
C MET A 95 -13.27 2.33 -21.00
N SER A 96 -13.19 1.85 -22.25
CA SER A 96 -14.35 1.25 -22.92
C SER A 96 -14.70 -0.11 -22.32
N LEU A 97 -15.95 -0.53 -22.51
CA LEU A 97 -16.43 -1.83 -22.02
C LEU A 97 -15.58 -3.00 -22.53
N GLU A 98 -15.14 -2.96 -23.79
CA GLU A 98 -14.28 -4.00 -24.37
C GLU A 98 -12.90 -4.10 -23.67
N LYS A 99 -12.33 -2.97 -23.25
CA LYS A 99 -11.07 -2.97 -22.48
C LYS A 99 -11.29 -3.49 -21.06
N LEU A 100 -12.42 -3.18 -20.45
CA LEU A 100 -12.78 -3.70 -19.12
C LEU A 100 -12.99 -5.22 -19.14
N LYS A 101 -13.63 -5.77 -20.18
CA LYS A 101 -13.75 -7.23 -20.36
C LYS A 101 -12.37 -7.91 -20.46
N LYS A 102 -11.45 -7.32 -21.23
CA LYS A 102 -10.08 -7.85 -21.34
C LYS A 102 -9.33 -7.83 -20.00
N LEU A 103 -9.52 -6.76 -19.22
CA LEU A 103 -8.93 -6.67 -17.89
C LEU A 103 -9.49 -7.74 -16.95
N ASP A 104 -10.81 -7.99 -16.98
CA ASP A 104 -11.45 -9.03 -16.16
C ASP A 104 -10.92 -10.43 -16.48
N GLN A 105 -10.74 -10.73 -17.77
CA GLN A 105 -10.16 -12.00 -18.19
C GLN A 105 -8.70 -12.13 -17.74
N PHE A 106 -7.89 -11.09 -17.94
CA PHE A 106 -6.50 -11.07 -17.47
C PHE A 106 -6.38 -11.24 -15.95
N LEU A 107 -7.25 -10.60 -15.16
CA LEU A 107 -7.30 -10.78 -13.71
C LEU A 107 -7.73 -12.19 -13.29
N THR A 108 -8.55 -12.85 -14.10
CA THR A 108 -8.97 -14.24 -13.85
C THR A 108 -7.81 -15.20 -14.10
N ASP A 109 -7.06 -15.00 -15.19
CA ASP A 109 -5.88 -15.80 -15.51
C ASP A 109 -4.82 -15.68 -14.42
N LEU A 110 -4.50 -14.45 -13.98
CA LEU A 110 -3.55 -14.21 -12.89
C LEU A 110 -3.91 -14.94 -11.58
N LYS A 111 -5.19 -15.03 -11.24
CA LYS A 111 -5.63 -15.73 -10.02
C LYS A 111 -5.45 -17.24 -10.12
N ASN A 112 -5.49 -17.79 -11.33
CA ASN A 112 -5.37 -19.22 -11.56
C ASN A 112 -3.91 -19.67 -11.64
N ASP A 113 -2.99 -18.76 -11.99
CA ASP A 113 -1.55 -19.01 -12.03
C ASP A 113 -0.89 -19.05 -10.64
N ASP A 114 -1.56 -18.51 -9.61
CA ASP A 114 -1.09 -18.48 -8.20
C ASP A 114 -1.51 -19.74 -7.38
N ILE A 115 -1.94 -20.83 -8.04
CA ILE A 115 -2.29 -22.14 -7.42
C ILE A 115 -1.24 -23.21 -7.71
#